data_AF-A0A5S6Q8E0-F1
#
_entry.id   AF-A0A5S6Q8E0-F1
#
_cell.length_a   1.000
_cell.length_b   1.000
_cell.length_c   1.000
_cell.angle_alpha   90.00
_cell.angle_beta   90.00
_cell.angle_gamma   90.00
#
_symmetry.space_group_name_H-M   'P 1'
#
loop_
_entity.id
_entity.type
_entity.pdbx_description
1 polymer ?
#
loop_
_entity_poly.entity_id
_entity_poly.type
_entity_poly.pdbx_seq_one_letter_code
_entity_poly.pdbx_strand_id
1 'polypeptide(L)'
;METSAQSCCNRQYDYFILDFLERLDIYVKKKLELERHLKNCWYYLAQTRLFMGSMSRVSELQFDFRDQPASVTLEVSEEGDHFQLSRTPTEEMKHRALKRFGILVPHSLKLAQVSVLTAVQLICEIAGLQAKINALIRELDSFK
;
A
#
# COMPACT_ATOMS: atom_id res chain seq x y z
N MET A 1 -0.04 11.43 50.70
CA MET A 1 0.31 12.20 49.47
C MET A 1 0.72 11.30 48.30
N GLU A 2 0.75 9.97 48.44
CA GLU A 2 1.17 9.04 47.38
C GLU A 2 0.04 8.66 46.38
N THR A 3 -1.22 8.96 46.69
CA THR A 3 -2.38 8.58 45.86
C THR A 3 -2.55 9.41 44.59
N SER A 4 -2.01 10.65 44.52
CA SER A 4 -2.11 11.51 43.34
C SER A 4 -1.13 11.12 42.23
N ALA A 5 0.08 10.66 42.59
CA ALA A 5 1.10 10.23 41.64
C ALA A 5 0.72 8.89 40.97
N GLN A 6 0.19 7.94 41.75
CA GLN A 6 -0.30 6.65 41.24
C GLN A 6 -1.47 6.82 40.26
N SER A 7 -2.38 7.77 40.55
CA SER A 7 -3.53 8.08 39.70
C SER A 7 -3.12 8.73 38.36
N CYS A 8 -1.99 9.45 38.34
CA CYS A 8 -1.43 10.04 37.13
C CYS A 8 -0.77 8.99 36.22
N CYS A 9 0.01 8.06 36.78
CA CYS A 9 0.59 6.94 36.03
C CYS A 9 -0.50 6.07 35.37
N ASN A 10 -1.55 5.71 36.12
CA ASN A 10 -2.68 4.93 35.57
C ASN A 10 -3.37 5.63 34.40
N ARG A 11 -3.53 6.96 34.49
CA ARG A 11 -4.13 7.76 33.42
C ARG A 11 -3.28 7.80 32.14
N GLN A 12 -1.96 7.72 32.29
CA GLN A 12 -1.04 7.70 31.15
C GLN A 12 -1.04 6.32 30.46
N TYR A 13 -1.13 5.23 31.23
CA TYR A 13 -1.34 3.89 30.66
C TYR A 13 -2.67 3.78 29.91
N ASP A 14 -3.75 4.27 30.49
CA ASP A 14 -5.06 4.28 29.83
C ASP A 14 -5.02 5.05 28.51
N TYR A 15 -4.31 6.19 28.47
CA TYR A 15 -4.12 6.96 27.24
C TYR A 15 -3.35 6.16 26.16
N PHE A 16 -2.25 5.50 26.53
CA PHE A 16 -1.48 4.67 25.59
C PHE A 16 -2.30 3.49 25.06
N ILE A 17 -3.08 2.83 25.92
CA ILE A 17 -3.96 1.73 25.51
C ILE A 17 -5.02 2.23 24.53
N LEU A 18 -5.63 3.39 24.80
CA LEU A 18 -6.62 3.98 23.90
C LEU A 18 -6.02 4.35 22.53
N ASP A 19 -4.85 4.98 22.50
CA ASP A 19 -4.14 5.31 21.24
C ASP A 19 -3.75 4.04 20.47
N PHE A 20 -3.30 2.99 21.16
CA PHE A 20 -3.02 1.69 20.55
C PHE A 20 -4.28 1.06 19.92
N LEU A 21 -5.40 1.03 20.65
CA LEU A 21 -6.65 0.48 20.16
C LEU A 21 -7.21 1.28 18.97
N GLU A 22 -7.11 2.60 19.00
CA GLU A 22 -7.50 3.45 17.87
C GLU A 22 -6.65 3.18 16.63
N ARG A 23 -5.32 3.08 16.78
CA ARG A 23 -4.42 2.75 15.67
C ARG A 23 -4.66 1.36 15.11
N LEU A 24 -4.97 0.38 15.96
CA LEU A 24 -5.36 -0.97 15.51
C LEU A 24 -6.65 -0.96 14.69
N ASP A 25 -7.67 -0.22 15.12
CA ASP A 25 -8.92 -0.09 14.38
C ASP A 25 -8.68 0.53 13.00
N ILE A 26 -7.89 1.60 12.92
CA ILE A 26 -7.48 2.22 11.65
C ILE A 26 -6.71 1.22 10.77
N TYR A 27 -5.78 0.46 11.35
CA TYR A 27 -5.00 -0.56 10.65
C TYR A 27 -5.90 -1.65 10.05
N VAL A 28 -6.87 -2.17 10.81
CA VAL A 28 -7.82 -3.18 10.34
C VAL A 28 -8.69 -2.64 9.21
N LYS A 29 -9.20 -1.41 9.34
CA LYS A 29 -9.99 -0.74 8.28
C LYS A 29 -9.20 -0.58 6.98
N LYS A 30 -7.95 -0.12 7.07
CA LYS A 30 -7.06 0.06 5.92
C LYS A 30 -6.73 -1.28 5.26
N LYS A 31 -6.51 -2.33 6.04
CA LYS A 31 -6.26 -3.69 5.52
C LYS A 31 -7.48 -4.24 4.77
N LEU A 32 -8.69 -4.03 5.28
CA LEU A 32 -9.92 -4.42 4.58
C LEU A 32 -10.09 -3.65 3.26
N GLU A 33 -9.78 -2.35 3.26
CA GLU A 33 -9.81 -1.53 2.05
C GLU A 33 -8.78 -2.00 1.01
N LEU A 34 -7.57 -2.37 1.45
CA LEU A 34 -6.54 -2.96 0.60
C LEU A 34 -7.04 -4.26 -0.05
N GLU A 35 -7.62 -5.18 0.73
CA GLU A 35 -8.15 -6.43 0.19
C GLU A 35 -9.22 -6.21 -0.87
N ARG A 36 -10.09 -5.20 -0.68
CA ARG A 36 -11.09 -4.80 -1.67
C ARG A 36 -10.44 -4.34 -2.97
N HIS A 37 -9.40 -3.49 -2.90
CA HIS A 37 -8.69 -3.02 -4.09
C HIS A 37 -7.92 -4.13 -4.81
N LEU A 38 -7.36 -5.09 -4.08
CA LEU A 38 -6.70 -6.26 -4.67
C LEU A 38 -7.71 -7.17 -5.39
N LYS A 39 -8.87 -7.42 -4.77
CA LYS A 39 -9.96 -8.18 -5.41
C LYS A 39 -10.45 -7.50 -6.68
N ASN A 40 -10.66 -6.19 -6.65
CA ASN A 40 -11.06 -5.41 -7.83
C ASN A 40 -9.98 -5.46 -8.92
N CYS A 41 -8.70 -5.33 -8.57
CA CYS A 41 -7.59 -5.49 -9.50
C CYS A 41 -7.64 -6.86 -10.20
N TRP A 42 -7.70 -7.95 -9.43
CA TRP A 42 -7.73 -9.29 -9.98
C TRP A 42 -8.96 -9.55 -10.85
N TYR A 43 -10.12 -9.01 -10.46
CA TYR A 43 -11.32 -9.05 -11.27
C TYR A 43 -11.10 -8.36 -12.64
N TYR A 44 -10.57 -7.14 -12.65
CA TYR A 44 -10.30 -6.41 -13.88
C TYR A 44 -9.20 -7.06 -14.74
N LEU A 45 -8.18 -7.68 -14.12
CA LEU A 45 -7.17 -8.45 -14.85
C LEU A 45 -7.77 -9.71 -15.48
N ALA A 46 -8.62 -10.44 -14.76
CA ALA A 46 -9.33 -11.60 -15.30
C ALA A 46 -10.26 -11.17 -16.46
N GLN A 47 -11.01 -10.08 -16.26
CA GLN A 47 -11.87 -9.50 -17.29
C GLN A 47 -11.07 -9.09 -18.53
N THR A 48 -9.88 -8.48 -18.35
CA THR A 48 -8.99 -8.14 -19.45
C THR A 48 -8.56 -9.37 -20.23
N ARG A 49 -8.15 -10.45 -19.55
CA ARG A 49 -7.77 -11.71 -20.21
C ARG A 49 -8.93 -12.32 -20.99
N LEU A 50 -10.16 -12.22 -20.48
CA LEU A 50 -11.35 -12.67 -21.18
C LEU A 50 -11.61 -11.84 -22.45
N PHE A 51 -11.56 -10.51 -22.35
CA PHE A 51 -11.81 -9.63 -23.50
C PHE A 51 -10.70 -9.67 -24.55
N MET A 52 -9.45 -9.89 -24.14
CA MET A 52 -8.32 -10.01 -25.07
C MET A 52 -8.17 -11.42 -25.65
N GLY A 53 -8.74 -12.44 -25.01
CA GLY A 53 -8.62 -13.83 -25.42
C GLY A 53 -7.17 -14.33 -25.53
N SER A 54 -6.94 -15.28 -26.44
CA SER A 54 -5.62 -15.90 -26.71
C SER A 54 -4.55 -14.93 -27.23
N MET A 55 -4.96 -13.78 -27.78
CA MET A 55 -4.10 -12.81 -28.47
C MET A 55 -3.16 -12.05 -27.53
N SER A 56 -3.45 -12.02 -26.23
CA SER A 56 -2.64 -11.34 -25.21
C SER A 56 -1.89 -12.31 -24.29
N ARG A 57 -1.53 -13.50 -24.78
CA ARG A 57 -0.54 -14.34 -24.09
C ARG A 57 0.82 -13.67 -24.21
N VAL A 58 1.03 -12.64 -23.40
CA VAL A 58 2.34 -12.03 -23.20
C VAL A 58 3.19 -13.06 -22.47
N SER A 59 4.06 -13.75 -23.20
CA SER A 59 5.00 -14.69 -22.60
C SER A 59 6.02 -13.91 -21.79
N GLU A 60 6.57 -14.51 -20.73
CA GLU A 60 7.63 -13.90 -19.93
C GLU A 60 8.82 -13.45 -20.81
N LEU A 61 9.06 -14.16 -21.92
CA LEU A 61 10.07 -13.82 -22.93
C LEU A 61 9.80 -12.53 -23.72
N GLN A 62 8.56 -12.05 -23.75
CA GLN A 62 8.19 -10.77 -24.38
C GLN A 62 8.35 -9.60 -23.40
N PHE A 63 8.61 -9.87 -22.12
CA PHE A 63 9.09 -8.86 -21.20
C PHE A 63 10.58 -8.66 -21.40
N ASP A 64 10.93 -7.69 -22.25
CA ASP A 64 12.30 -7.17 -22.21
C ASP A 64 12.45 -6.38 -20.91
N PHE A 65 13.16 -6.99 -19.95
CA PHE A 65 13.48 -6.43 -18.63
C PHE A 65 14.65 -5.44 -18.69
N ARG A 66 15.31 -5.32 -19.86
CA ARG A 66 16.39 -4.36 -20.07
C ARG A 66 15.75 -2.97 -20.19
N ASP A 67 15.97 -2.14 -19.18
CA ASP A 67 15.66 -0.70 -19.15
C ASP A 67 14.18 -0.30 -19.10
N GLN A 68 13.43 -0.84 -18.13
CA GLN A 68 12.14 -0.25 -17.72
C GLN A 68 12.25 0.38 -16.32
N PRO A 69 12.35 1.71 -16.21
CA PRO A 69 12.31 2.38 -14.93
C PRO A 69 10.93 2.17 -14.26
N ALA A 70 10.92 1.99 -12.94
CA ALA A 70 9.70 1.76 -12.19
C ALA A 70 8.74 2.94 -12.35
N SER A 71 7.46 2.68 -12.64
CA SER A 71 6.45 3.74 -12.76
C SER A 71 6.14 4.44 -11.42
N VAL A 72 6.52 3.79 -10.31
CA VAL A 72 6.27 4.21 -8.95
C VAL A 72 7.47 3.83 -8.13
N THR A 73 8.05 4.82 -7.45
CA THR A 73 9.18 4.65 -6.55
C THR A 73 8.70 4.94 -5.13
N LEU A 74 9.31 4.22 -4.18
CA LEU A 74 9.04 4.39 -2.77
C LEU A 74 10.21 5.15 -2.15
N GLU A 75 9.91 6.28 -1.54
CA GLU A 75 10.85 7.01 -0.71
C GLU A 75 10.47 6.76 0.74
N VAL A 76 11.45 6.31 1.52
CA VAL A 76 11.30 6.02 2.94
C VAL A 76 11.97 7.15 3.71
N SER A 77 11.22 7.81 4.60
CA SER A 77 11.77 8.83 5.49
C SER A 77 12.87 8.25 6.38
N GLU A 78 13.86 9.06 6.75
CA GLU A 78 15.01 8.65 7.58
C GLU A 78 14.59 8.09 8.95
N GLU A 79 13.41 8.50 9.45
CA GLU A 79 12.82 8.01 10.70
C GLU A 79 12.11 6.65 10.55
N GLY A 80 11.96 6.12 9.33
CA GLY A 80 11.36 4.82 9.04
C GLY A 80 9.84 4.74 9.24
N ASP A 81 9.18 5.85 9.56
CA ASP A 81 7.76 5.90 9.92
C ASP A 81 6.84 6.44 8.81
N HIS A 82 7.42 7.04 7.75
CA HIS A 82 6.67 7.56 6.62
C HIS A 82 7.16 6.99 5.29
N PHE A 83 6.23 6.36 4.57
CA PHE A 83 6.43 5.76 3.26
C PHE A 83 5.71 6.63 2.22
N GLN A 84 6.46 7.44 1.48
CA GLN A 84 5.89 8.31 0.46
C GLN A 84 6.11 7.70 -0.94
N LEU A 85 5.03 7.61 -1.70
CA LEU A 85 5.09 7.13 -3.08
C LEU A 85 5.30 8.32 -4.02
N SER A 86 6.48 8.37 -4.64
CA SER A 86 6.75 9.29 -5.73
C SER A 86 6.38 8.61 -7.05
N ARG A 87 5.47 9.25 -7.80
CA ARG A 87 5.20 8.86 -9.20
C ARG A 87 6.22 9.60 -10.06
N THR A 88 7.12 8.88 -10.72
CA THR A 88 7.97 9.48 -11.75
C THR A 88 7.06 10.01 -12.87
N PRO A 89 7.04 11.32 -13.15
CA PRO A 89 6.03 11.94 -14.00
C PRO A 89 6.31 11.80 -15.49
N THR A 90 7.32 11.02 -15.91
CA THR A 90 7.69 10.92 -17.31
C THR A 90 6.61 10.17 -18.08
N GLU A 91 5.70 10.90 -18.73
CA GLU A 91 4.66 10.36 -19.63
C GLU A 91 5.25 9.41 -20.68
N GLU A 92 6.51 9.62 -21.07
CA GLU A 92 7.30 8.72 -21.92
C GLU A 92 7.37 7.27 -21.41
N MET A 93 7.32 7.05 -20.08
CA MET A 93 7.44 5.73 -19.45
C MET A 93 6.14 4.92 -19.54
N LYS A 94 4.98 5.58 -19.35
CA LYS A 94 3.65 4.94 -19.52
C LYS A 94 3.48 4.41 -20.94
N HIS A 95 3.97 5.16 -21.92
CA HIS A 95 3.85 4.80 -23.33
C HIS A 95 4.66 3.55 -23.70
N ARG A 96 5.83 3.29 -23.11
CA ARG A 96 6.66 2.12 -23.48
C ARG A 96 6.09 0.80 -22.96
N ALA A 97 5.61 0.76 -21.72
CA ALA A 97 5.01 -0.45 -21.15
C ALA A 97 3.69 -0.82 -21.84
N LEU A 98 2.86 0.19 -22.15
CA LEU A 98 1.55 -0.01 -22.76
C LEU A 98 1.57 -0.19 -24.28
N LYS A 99 2.61 0.29 -24.99
CA LYS A 99 2.80 0.08 -26.44
C LYS A 99 2.79 -1.41 -26.84
N ARG A 100 3.16 -2.31 -25.91
CA ARG A 100 3.12 -3.76 -26.10
C ARG A 100 1.70 -4.32 -26.31
N PHE A 101 0.66 -3.56 -25.91
CA PHE A 101 -0.75 -3.88 -26.16
C PHE A 101 -1.30 -3.27 -27.46
N GLY A 102 -0.45 -2.61 -28.26
CA GLY A 102 -0.86 -1.97 -29.52
C GLY A 102 -1.71 -0.72 -29.31
N ILE A 103 -2.48 -0.35 -30.34
CA ILE A 103 -3.31 0.88 -30.37
C ILE A 103 -4.46 0.83 -29.34
N LEU A 104 -4.85 -0.35 -28.87
CA LEU A 104 -5.99 -0.53 -27.99
C LEU A 104 -5.60 -1.17 -26.65
N VAL A 105 -5.28 -0.35 -25.65
CA VAL A 105 -5.20 -0.79 -24.26
C VAL A 105 -6.63 -0.98 -23.73
N PRO A 106 -7.04 -2.21 -23.33
CA PRO A 106 -8.39 -2.44 -22.83
C PRO A 106 -8.71 -1.56 -21.62
N HIS A 107 -9.93 -1.06 -21.55
CA HIS A 107 -10.37 -0.23 -20.43
C HIS A 107 -10.25 -0.96 -19.08
N SER A 108 -10.56 -2.26 -19.04
CA SER A 108 -10.38 -3.11 -17.87
C SER A 108 -8.92 -3.17 -17.41
N LEU A 109 -7.94 -3.12 -18.32
CA LEU A 109 -6.52 -3.10 -17.96
C LEU A 109 -6.12 -1.78 -17.30
N LYS A 110 -6.67 -0.66 -17.79
CA LYS A 110 -6.48 0.66 -17.17
C LYS A 110 -7.11 0.69 -15.77
N LEU A 111 -8.30 0.12 -15.60
CA LEU A 111 -8.96 0.01 -14.28
C LEU A 111 -8.14 -0.87 -13.32
N ALA A 112 -7.59 -1.99 -13.79
CA ALA A 112 -6.68 -2.81 -13.00
C ALA A 112 -5.45 -2.02 -12.54
N GLN A 113 -4.81 -1.26 -13.44
CA GLN A 113 -3.66 -0.42 -13.11
C GLN A 113 -4.00 0.62 -12.03
N VAL A 114 -5.13 1.32 -12.16
CA VAL A 114 -5.59 2.29 -11.15
C VAL A 114 -5.80 1.59 -9.80
N SER A 115 -6.48 0.44 -9.78
CA SER A 115 -6.74 -0.31 -8.54
C SER A 115 -5.46 -0.81 -7.87
N VAL A 116 -4.46 -1.23 -8.65
CA VAL A 116 -3.13 -1.61 -8.13
C VAL A 116 -2.42 -0.41 -7.54
N LEU A 117 -2.42 0.74 -8.21
CA LEU A 117 -1.77 1.94 -7.69
C LEU A 117 -2.37 2.37 -6.35
N THR A 118 -3.69 2.34 -6.22
CA THR A 118 -4.37 2.61 -4.94
C THR A 118 -4.02 1.55 -3.89
N ALA A 119 -3.94 0.26 -4.25
CA ALA A 119 -3.52 -0.80 -3.34
C ALA A 119 -2.08 -0.59 -2.83
N VAL A 120 -1.14 -0.23 -3.72
CA VAL A 120 0.26 0.07 -3.36
C VAL A 120 0.33 1.25 -2.39
N GLN A 121 -0.49 2.27 -2.60
CA GLN A 121 -0.61 3.40 -1.67
C GLN A 121 -1.11 2.99 -0.29
N LEU A 122 -2.17 2.20 -0.24
CA LEU A 122 -2.68 1.66 1.02
C LEU A 122 -1.66 0.78 1.74
N ILE A 123 -0.86 -0.01 1.01
CA ILE A 123 0.22 -0.81 1.60
C ILE A 123 1.25 0.08 2.29
N CYS A 124 1.61 1.23 1.69
CA CYS A 124 2.54 2.19 2.30
C CYS A 124 1.95 2.82 3.57
N GLU A 125 0.67 3.20 3.55
CA GLU A 125 -0.04 3.71 4.72
C GLU A 125 -0.10 2.65 5.85
N ILE A 126 -0.41 1.40 5.49
CA ILE A 126 -0.46 0.26 6.43
C ILE A 126 0.93 -0.01 7.03
N ALA A 127 1.99 0.05 6.23
CA ALA A 127 3.36 -0.14 6.70
C ALA A 127 3.75 0.94 7.72
N GLY A 128 3.39 2.20 7.47
CA GLY A 128 3.60 3.29 8.44
C GLY A 128 2.78 3.08 9.72
N LEU A 129 1.50 2.71 9.61
CA LEU A 129 0.68 2.38 10.80
C LEU A 129 1.27 1.21 11.59
N GLN A 130 1.81 0.21 10.91
CA GLN A 130 2.44 -0.93 11.55
C GLN A 130 3.74 -0.54 12.27
N ALA A 131 4.54 0.36 11.70
CA ALA A 131 5.73 0.93 12.37
C ALA A 131 5.33 1.66 13.67
N LYS A 132 4.30 2.50 13.61
CA LYS A 132 3.71 3.20 14.77
C LYS A 132 3.20 2.26 15.86
N ILE A 133 2.44 1.23 15.47
CA ILE A 133 1.92 0.23 16.41
C ILE A 133 3.08 -0.50 17.09
N ASN A 134 4.11 -0.89 16.33
CA ASN A 134 5.29 -1.53 16.90
C ASN A 134 6.07 -0.62 17.85
N ALA A 135 6.12 0.69 17.58
CA ALA A 135 6.72 1.67 18.49
C ALA A 135 5.94 1.73 19.82
N LEU A 136 4.60 1.81 19.77
CA LEU A 136 3.76 1.78 20.97
C LEU A 136 3.90 0.49 21.78
N ILE A 137 4.00 -0.67 21.10
CA ILE A 137 4.23 -1.95 21.78
C ILE A 137 5.57 -1.93 22.53
N ARG A 138 6.63 -1.40 21.91
CA ARG A 138 7.95 -1.27 22.56
C ARG A 138 7.92 -0.34 23.76
N GLU A 139 7.20 0.78 23.67
CA GLU A 139 7.02 1.69 24.80
C GLU A 139 6.25 0.99 25.93
N LEU A 140 5.17 0.28 25.62
CA LEU A 140 4.40 -0.47 26.62
C LEU A 140 5.22 -1.58 27.30
N ASP A 141 6.07 -2.29 26.55
CA ASP A 141 6.99 -3.29 27.08
C ASP A 141 8.06 -2.66 27.98
N SER A 142 8.45 -1.40 27.73
CA SER A 142 9.46 -0.69 28.55
C SER A 142 8.94 -0.27 29.93
N PHE A 143 7.62 -0.22 30.11
CA PHE A 143 6.98 0.08 31.40
C PHE A 143 6.79 -1.16 32.30
N LYS A 144 7.10 -2.35 31.78
CA LYS A 144 6.98 -3.63 32.48
C LYS A 144 8.24 -3.95 33.29
#